data_AF-A0A7W6C596-F1
#
_entry.id   AF-A0A7W6C596-F1
#
_cell.length_a   1.000
_cell.length_b   1.000
_cell.length_c   1.000
_cell.angle_alpha   90.00
_cell.angle_beta   90.00
_cell.angle_gamma   90.00
#
_symmetry.space_group_name_H-M   'P 1'
#
loop_
_entity.id
_entity.type
_entity.pdbx_description
1 polymer ?
#
loop_
_entity_poly.entity_id
_entity_poly.type
_entity_poly.pdbx_seq_one_letter_code
_entity_poly.pdbx_strand_id
1 'polypeptide(L)'
;MKRRQRPANQPEQYLYRFNQTPPDAAMCLEAVYVAFSHYRPVWNWCRQCFTSQNEERTRAAGPLHRAKLEDFDQIYYEHPNCSGGRDTFLHFLPRALELAFLKSETDYFLIHYTLRVGLWRFDKTEQDALRTLFCRVAINWFIHNDTAPLLLPLAMKENRHEGYVSDCIIQALLTLRVDPFDLVCWLARLKNSKACIALLDLSITAYPIENPSYYVLDDKADEVVQRRAVDALIRLTRDASGRVASDKRLLRLWLWAESANPPLAREIEEVQSSLSDQRQRLTRSERIQARIELCAAVRKPEEMHKNAINRIKIKDR
;
A
#
# COMPACT_ATOMS: atom_id res chain seq x y z
N MET A 1 -14.46 -32.09 31.62
CA MET A 1 -14.42 -31.52 30.26
C MET A 1 -12.97 -31.27 29.85
N LYS A 2 -12.43 -32.03 28.88
CA LYS A 2 -11.07 -31.81 28.36
C LYS A 2 -11.05 -30.51 27.56
N ARG A 3 -10.31 -29.51 28.05
CA ARG A 3 -10.01 -28.25 27.36
C ARG A 3 -9.28 -28.60 26.06
N ARG A 4 -9.95 -28.46 24.91
CA ARG A 4 -9.29 -28.57 23.60
C ARG A 4 -8.23 -27.47 23.53
N GLN A 5 -6.97 -27.84 23.68
CA GLN A 5 -5.85 -26.96 23.38
C GLN A 5 -5.96 -26.57 21.91
N ARG A 6 -6.11 -25.27 21.65
CA ARG A 6 -6.04 -24.67 20.32
C ARG A 6 -4.62 -24.96 19.80
N PRO A 7 -4.43 -25.60 18.62
CA PRO A 7 -3.09 -25.89 18.13
C PRO A 7 -2.32 -24.60 17.92
N ALA A 8 -1.21 -24.44 18.65
CA ALA A 8 -0.37 -23.24 18.71
C ALA A 8 0.47 -22.98 17.44
N ASN A 9 0.19 -23.66 16.33
CA ASN A 9 1.01 -23.66 15.11
C ASN A 9 0.17 -23.40 13.85
N GLN A 10 -0.75 -22.44 13.87
CA GLN A 10 -1.14 -21.84 12.59
C GLN A 10 -0.03 -20.87 12.20
N PRO A 11 0.62 -21.04 11.03
CA PRO A 11 1.57 -20.04 10.56
C PRO A 11 0.80 -18.73 10.46
N GLU A 12 1.31 -17.70 11.14
CA GLU A 12 0.78 -16.35 11.07
C GLU A 12 0.57 -15.99 9.59
N GLN A 13 -0.62 -15.48 9.27
CA GLN A 13 -0.93 -15.08 7.91
C GLN A 13 -0.27 -13.72 7.64
N TYR A 14 0.75 -13.69 6.78
CA TYR A 14 1.49 -12.45 6.46
C TYR A 14 1.01 -11.76 5.20
N LEU A 15 0.38 -12.51 4.28
CA LEU A 15 -0.28 -11.99 3.10
C LEU A 15 -1.79 -12.24 3.21
N TYR A 16 -2.56 -11.22 2.93
CA TYR A 16 -4.00 -11.18 3.11
C TYR A 16 -4.70 -11.25 1.77
N ARG A 17 -5.81 -11.97 1.69
CA ARG A 17 -6.60 -11.98 0.44
C ARG A 17 -7.17 -10.61 0.17
N PHE A 18 -7.34 -10.29 -1.11
CA PHE A 18 -8.07 -9.09 -1.53
C PHE A 18 -9.55 -9.26 -1.17
N ASN A 19 -10.08 -8.34 -0.36
CA ASN A 19 -11.48 -8.38 0.04
C ASN A 19 -12.34 -7.74 -1.06
N GLN A 20 -13.13 -8.54 -1.76
CA GLN A 20 -14.01 -8.07 -2.83
C GLN A 20 -15.36 -7.51 -2.34
N THR A 21 -15.67 -7.71 -1.06
CA THR A 21 -16.90 -7.24 -0.42
C THR A 21 -16.60 -6.47 0.87
N PRO A 22 -15.79 -5.39 0.81
CA PRO A 22 -15.57 -4.54 1.99
C PRO A 22 -16.87 -3.80 2.35
N PRO A 23 -17.01 -3.30 3.61
CA PRO A 23 -18.08 -2.36 3.98
C PRO A 23 -18.10 -1.12 3.08
N ASP A 24 -19.14 -0.28 3.16
CA ASP A 24 -19.17 0.98 2.42
C ASP A 24 -18.05 1.94 2.85
N ALA A 25 -17.83 2.99 2.03
CA ALA A 25 -16.74 3.93 2.24
C ALA A 25 -16.80 4.66 3.59
N ALA A 26 -18.00 5.02 4.07
CA ALA A 26 -18.17 5.72 5.33
C ALA A 26 -17.80 4.82 6.52
N MET A 27 -18.25 3.56 6.51
CA MET A 27 -17.89 2.58 7.53
C MET A 27 -16.39 2.28 7.55
N CYS A 28 -15.80 2.10 6.36
CA CYS A 28 -14.35 1.86 6.24
C CYS A 28 -13.54 3.05 6.79
N LEU A 29 -13.95 4.27 6.45
CA LEU A 29 -13.27 5.47 6.92
C LEU A 29 -13.39 5.64 8.43
N GLU A 30 -14.58 5.46 8.99
CA GLU A 30 -14.80 5.53 10.43
C GLU A 30 -13.93 4.50 11.18
N ALA A 31 -13.82 3.28 10.65
CA ALA A 31 -12.94 2.26 11.23
C ALA A 31 -11.46 2.70 11.25
N VAL A 32 -10.99 3.42 10.22
CA VAL A 32 -9.64 4.00 10.20
C VAL A 32 -9.52 5.09 11.26
N TYR A 33 -10.48 6.02 11.36
CA TYR A 33 -10.45 7.04 12.42
C TYR A 33 -10.39 6.43 13.82
N VAL A 34 -11.22 5.42 14.10
CA VAL A 34 -11.23 4.71 15.37
C VAL A 34 -9.88 4.03 15.63
N ALA A 35 -9.31 3.32 14.64
CA ALA A 35 -8.06 2.60 14.80
C ALA A 35 -6.88 3.53 15.16
N PHE A 36 -6.85 4.73 14.58
CA PHE A 36 -5.79 5.72 14.80
C PHE A 36 -6.11 6.75 15.89
N SER A 37 -7.30 6.67 16.51
CA SER A 37 -7.79 7.66 17.49
C SER A 37 -6.95 7.79 18.76
N HIS A 38 -6.02 6.86 19.01
CA HIS A 38 -5.18 6.85 20.19
C HIS A 38 -3.91 7.71 20.04
N TYR A 39 -3.49 8.03 18.80
CA TYR A 39 -2.35 8.90 18.57
C TYR A 39 -2.66 10.35 18.97
N ARG A 40 -1.68 11.02 19.56
CA ARG A 40 -1.77 12.42 19.96
C ARG A 40 -0.66 13.20 19.28
N PRO A 41 -0.97 14.36 18.70
CA PRO A 41 0.07 15.16 18.07
C PRO A 41 1.06 15.64 19.13
N VAL A 42 2.34 15.49 18.81
CA VAL A 42 3.45 16.01 19.58
C VAL A 42 3.87 17.33 18.97
N TRP A 43 4.08 18.28 19.87
CA TRP A 43 4.43 19.65 19.58
C TRP A 43 5.92 19.89 19.85
N ASN A 44 6.44 21.05 19.44
CA ASN A 44 7.86 21.42 19.36
C ASN A 44 8.52 20.98 18.05
N TRP A 45 7.91 21.38 16.94
CA TRP A 45 8.42 21.08 15.61
C TRP A 45 9.79 21.71 15.37
N CYS A 46 10.58 21.07 14.49
CA CYS A 46 11.91 21.53 14.12
C CYS A 46 11.84 22.92 13.50
N ARG A 47 12.55 23.89 14.08
CA ARG A 47 12.54 25.30 13.64
C ARG A 47 13.33 25.56 12.35
N GLN A 48 14.08 24.57 11.86
CA GLN A 48 14.71 24.64 10.54
C GLN A 48 13.74 24.26 9.42
N CYS A 49 12.79 23.36 9.70
CA CYS A 49 11.83 22.86 8.71
C CYS A 49 10.46 23.56 8.80
N PHE A 50 10.09 24.04 9.99
CA PHE A 50 8.78 24.62 10.26
C PHE A 50 8.89 25.98 10.94
N THR A 51 8.06 26.92 10.50
CA THR A 51 7.86 28.17 11.24
C THR A 51 6.92 27.94 12.43
N SER A 52 6.96 28.81 13.43
CA SER A 52 5.98 28.78 14.53
C SER A 52 4.54 28.89 14.03
N GLN A 53 4.31 29.66 12.95
CA GLN A 53 3.00 29.83 12.34
C GLN A 53 2.47 28.54 11.72
N ASN A 54 3.33 27.69 11.14
CA ASN A 54 2.91 26.39 10.62
C ASN A 54 2.34 25.53 11.75
N GLU A 55 3.10 25.40 12.85
CA GLU A 55 2.68 24.59 14.00
C GLU A 55 1.43 25.16 14.70
N GLU A 56 1.33 26.47 14.86
CA GLU A 56 0.15 27.14 15.41
C GLU A 56 -1.10 26.90 14.56
N ARG A 57 -0.97 26.97 13.24
CA ARG A 57 -2.08 26.67 12.31
C ARG A 57 -2.55 25.23 12.47
N THR A 58 -1.63 24.27 12.51
CA THR A 58 -1.95 22.85 12.71
C THR A 58 -2.64 22.61 14.04
N ARG A 59 -2.18 23.26 15.11
CA ARG A 59 -2.84 23.19 16.43
C ARG A 59 -4.26 23.78 16.39
N ALA A 60 -4.46 24.84 15.59
CA ALA A 60 -5.73 25.54 15.47
C ALA A 60 -6.71 24.88 14.48
N ALA A 61 -6.34 23.80 13.80
CA ALA A 61 -7.16 23.10 12.81
C ALA A 61 -8.49 22.54 13.36
N GLY A 62 -8.65 22.51 14.69
CA GLY A 62 -9.86 22.06 15.35
C GLY A 62 -10.04 20.53 15.31
N PRO A 63 -11.28 20.02 15.32
CA PRO A 63 -11.54 18.59 15.25
C PRO A 63 -10.96 17.97 13.97
N LEU A 64 -10.24 16.85 14.09
CA LEU A 64 -9.53 16.21 12.98
C LEU A 64 -10.40 15.96 11.73
N HIS A 65 -11.66 15.56 11.89
CA HIS A 65 -12.60 15.34 10.78
C HIS A 65 -12.94 16.62 9.98
N ARG A 66 -12.62 17.79 10.51
CA ARG A 66 -12.90 19.10 9.90
C ARG A 66 -11.63 19.85 9.49
N ALA A 67 -10.46 19.37 9.88
CA ALA A 67 -9.18 19.95 9.49
C ALA A 67 -9.07 19.98 7.96
N LYS A 68 -8.65 21.11 7.40
CA LYS A 68 -8.39 21.25 5.98
C LYS A 68 -6.98 20.76 5.68
N LEU A 69 -6.73 20.40 4.42
CA LEU A 69 -5.40 19.93 4.02
C LEU A 69 -4.30 20.97 4.35
N GLU A 70 -4.54 22.23 4.00
CA GLU A 70 -3.65 23.38 4.25
C GLU A 70 -3.26 23.62 5.72
N ASP A 71 -3.98 22.99 6.65
CA ASP A 71 -3.71 23.10 8.08
C ASP A 71 -2.59 22.14 8.53
N PHE A 72 -2.38 21.02 7.82
CA PHE A 72 -1.52 19.93 8.29
C PHE A 72 -0.67 19.23 7.20
N ASP A 73 -0.88 19.54 5.92
CA ASP A 73 -0.21 18.90 4.78
C ASP A 73 1.32 18.88 4.88
N GLN A 74 1.92 19.95 5.39
CA GLN A 74 3.36 20.10 5.54
C GLN A 74 4.00 18.98 6.38
N ILE A 75 3.23 18.30 7.24
CA ILE A 75 3.68 17.12 8.00
C ILE A 75 4.21 16.01 7.06
N TYR A 76 3.67 15.93 5.84
CA TYR A 76 3.99 14.87 4.87
C TYR A 76 5.13 15.24 3.91
N TYR A 77 5.53 16.51 3.80
CA TYR A 77 6.62 16.94 2.92
C TYR A 77 7.98 16.92 3.59
N GLU A 78 8.00 16.94 4.92
CA GLU A 78 9.21 16.95 5.74
C GLU A 78 9.44 15.60 6.41
N HIS A 79 10.66 15.40 6.95
CA HIS A 79 10.95 14.21 7.74
C HIS A 79 9.99 14.16 8.96
N PRO A 80 9.30 13.04 9.26
CA PRO A 80 8.29 13.01 10.33
C PRO A 80 8.81 13.45 11.71
N ASN A 81 10.06 13.13 12.05
CA ASN A 81 10.72 13.64 13.26
C ASN A 81 10.83 15.17 13.36
N CYS A 82 10.71 15.91 12.26
CA CYS A 82 10.65 17.36 12.27
C CYS A 82 9.26 17.91 12.62
N SER A 83 8.20 17.10 12.48
CA SER A 83 6.80 17.46 12.72
C SER A 83 6.21 16.71 13.92
N GLY A 84 7.01 16.43 14.95
CA GLY A 84 6.56 15.74 16.16
C GLY A 84 6.59 14.20 16.07
N GLY A 85 7.15 13.66 14.99
CA GLY A 85 7.44 12.23 14.86
C GLY A 85 6.23 11.39 14.49
N ARG A 86 6.33 10.10 14.84
CA ARG A 86 5.33 9.06 14.56
C ARG A 86 3.92 9.49 14.95
N ASP A 87 3.72 9.91 16.19
CA ASP A 87 2.38 10.11 16.73
C ASP A 87 1.66 11.25 16.04
N THR A 88 2.37 12.35 15.72
CA THR A 88 1.78 13.43 14.92
C THR A 88 1.44 12.98 13.51
N PHE A 89 2.37 12.28 12.84
CA PHE A 89 2.13 11.79 11.49
C PHE A 89 0.89 10.86 11.43
N LEU A 90 0.79 9.92 12.36
CA LEU A 90 -0.29 8.94 12.43
C LEU A 90 -1.60 9.54 12.94
N HIS A 91 -1.56 10.58 13.77
CA HIS A 91 -2.74 11.32 14.18
C HIS A 91 -3.47 11.93 12.98
N PHE A 92 -2.73 12.55 12.04
CA PHE A 92 -3.33 13.20 10.87
C PHE A 92 -3.59 12.24 9.70
N LEU A 93 -3.03 11.02 9.71
CA LEU A 93 -3.13 10.05 8.62
C LEU A 93 -4.57 9.73 8.19
N PRO A 94 -5.53 9.46 9.09
CA PRO A 94 -6.93 9.20 8.68
C PRO A 94 -7.52 10.34 7.86
N ARG A 95 -7.27 11.59 8.26
CA ARG A 95 -7.79 12.77 7.55
C ARG A 95 -7.05 12.99 6.24
N ALA A 96 -5.73 12.79 6.20
CA ALA A 96 -4.97 12.83 4.96
C ALA A 96 -5.52 11.82 3.93
N LEU A 97 -5.79 10.59 4.37
CA LEU A 97 -6.38 9.53 3.53
C LEU A 97 -7.82 9.86 3.14
N GLU A 98 -8.63 10.44 4.02
CA GLU A 98 -9.98 10.89 3.65
C GLU A 98 -9.93 11.93 2.54
N LEU A 99 -9.07 12.94 2.67
CA LEU A 99 -8.97 14.00 1.68
C LEU A 99 -8.41 13.44 0.36
N ALA A 100 -7.38 12.60 0.42
CA ALA A 100 -6.69 12.01 -0.72
C ALA A 100 -7.41 10.86 -1.41
N PHE A 101 -8.20 10.07 -0.67
CA PHE A 101 -8.90 8.87 -1.16
C PHE A 101 -10.42 8.87 -0.94
N LEU A 102 -11.06 9.92 -0.39
CA LEU A 102 -12.51 10.13 -0.46
C LEU A 102 -13.06 11.57 -0.79
N LYS A 103 -12.33 12.70 -0.68
CA LYS A 103 -12.92 14.08 -0.82
C LYS A 103 -12.38 15.05 -1.89
N SER A 104 -11.30 14.74 -2.59
CA SER A 104 -10.81 15.39 -3.84
C SER A 104 -10.15 16.75 -3.67
N GLU A 105 -9.54 16.97 -2.51
CA GLU A 105 -8.92 18.24 -2.13
C GLU A 105 -7.38 18.18 -2.11
N THR A 106 -6.72 17.36 -2.93
CA THR A 106 -5.31 16.99 -2.64
C THR A 106 -4.25 17.33 -3.66
N ASP A 107 -3.06 17.60 -3.12
CA ASP A 107 -1.78 17.55 -3.79
C ASP A 107 -1.35 16.09 -4.06
N TYR A 108 -0.87 15.86 -5.29
CA TYR A 108 -0.26 14.64 -5.81
C TYR A 108 0.73 13.99 -4.84
N PHE A 109 1.54 14.80 -4.15
CA PHE A 109 2.59 14.28 -3.28
C PHE A 109 2.07 13.62 -1.99
N LEU A 110 0.90 14.03 -1.49
CA LEU A 110 0.34 13.51 -0.24
C LEU A 110 0.04 12.01 -0.31
N ILE A 111 -0.42 11.53 -1.46
CA ILE A 111 -0.70 10.11 -1.70
C ILE A 111 0.61 9.30 -1.59
N HIS A 112 1.65 9.77 -2.28
CA HIS A 112 2.97 9.14 -2.20
C HIS A 112 3.47 9.04 -0.76
N TYR A 113 3.40 10.13 0.01
CA TYR A 113 3.92 10.12 1.38
C TYR A 113 3.08 9.29 2.35
N THR A 114 1.75 9.24 2.20
CA THR A 114 0.88 8.41 3.05
C THR A 114 1.03 6.91 2.74
N LEU A 115 1.22 6.55 1.47
CA LEU A 115 1.41 5.15 1.04
C LEU A 115 2.79 4.58 1.38
N ARG A 116 3.81 5.43 1.47
CA ARG A 116 5.19 5.03 1.85
C ARG A 116 5.29 4.49 3.28
N VAL A 117 4.24 4.62 4.09
CA VAL A 117 4.18 4.08 5.46
C VAL A 117 3.57 2.67 5.51
N GLY A 118 3.00 2.16 4.41
CA GLY A 118 2.24 0.91 4.39
C GLY A 118 2.98 -0.37 4.86
N LEU A 119 4.31 -0.42 4.75
CA LEU A 119 5.14 -1.54 5.22
C LEU A 119 5.56 -1.43 6.70
N TRP A 120 5.13 -0.38 7.39
CA TRP A 120 5.44 -0.21 8.80
C TRP A 120 4.81 -1.31 9.65
N ARG A 121 5.45 -1.57 10.79
CA ARG A 121 4.92 -2.32 11.94
C ARG A 121 3.79 -1.54 12.61
N PHE A 122 2.70 -1.30 11.89
CA PHE A 122 1.44 -0.92 12.49
C PHE A 122 0.91 -2.04 13.37
N ASP A 123 0.08 -1.66 14.33
CA ASP A 123 -0.74 -2.62 15.04
C ASP A 123 -1.73 -3.28 14.07
N LYS A 124 -2.09 -4.53 14.38
CA LYS A 124 -2.94 -5.33 13.49
C LYS A 124 -4.26 -4.61 13.16
N THR A 125 -4.87 -3.96 14.14
CA THR A 125 -6.13 -3.22 13.98
C THR A 125 -6.01 -2.08 12.97
N GLU A 126 -4.91 -1.33 13.00
CA GLU A 126 -4.62 -0.23 12.07
C GLU A 126 -4.42 -0.75 10.65
N GLN A 127 -3.59 -1.80 10.50
CA GLN A 127 -3.38 -2.47 9.21
C GLN A 127 -4.67 -3.04 8.63
N ASP A 128 -5.49 -3.69 9.45
CA ASP A 128 -6.74 -4.30 9.01
C ASP A 128 -7.75 -3.22 8.58
N ALA A 129 -7.83 -2.10 9.30
CA ALA A 129 -8.65 -0.95 8.94
C ALA A 129 -8.20 -0.32 7.60
N LEU A 130 -6.90 -0.03 7.47
CA LEU A 130 -6.34 0.50 6.21
C LEU A 130 -6.56 -0.45 5.04
N ARG A 131 -6.29 -1.75 5.21
CA ARG A 131 -6.49 -2.73 4.14
C ARG A 131 -7.94 -2.79 3.69
N THR A 132 -8.87 -2.72 4.63
CA THR A 132 -10.30 -2.72 4.34
C THR A 132 -10.71 -1.47 3.57
N LEU A 133 -10.23 -0.29 3.99
CA LEU A 133 -10.42 0.97 3.27
C LEU A 133 -9.88 0.89 1.84
N PHE A 134 -8.64 0.45 1.65
CA PHE A 134 -8.05 0.38 0.31
C PHE A 134 -8.69 -0.69 -0.58
N CYS A 135 -9.21 -1.79 -0.02
CA CYS A 135 -10.04 -2.71 -0.78
C CYS A 135 -11.32 -2.00 -1.29
N ARG A 136 -11.96 -1.18 -0.45
CA ARG A 136 -13.13 -0.39 -0.86
C ARG A 136 -12.76 0.64 -1.92
N VAL A 137 -11.67 1.38 -1.76
CA VAL A 137 -11.16 2.34 -2.76
C VAL A 137 -10.92 1.63 -4.10
N ALA A 138 -10.31 0.43 -4.10
CA ALA A 138 -10.09 -0.35 -5.31
C ALA A 138 -11.39 -0.81 -5.98
N ILE A 139 -12.39 -1.25 -5.19
CA ILE A 139 -13.72 -1.63 -5.71
C ILE A 139 -14.39 -0.41 -6.36
N ASN A 140 -14.39 0.73 -5.69
CA ASN A 140 -14.95 1.98 -6.21
C ASN A 140 -14.28 2.38 -7.54
N TRP A 141 -12.94 2.37 -7.58
CA TRP A 141 -12.17 2.77 -8.75
C TRP A 141 -12.32 1.82 -9.95
N PHE A 142 -12.05 0.53 -9.74
CA PHE A 142 -11.94 -0.46 -10.82
C PHE A 142 -13.28 -1.07 -11.24
N ILE A 143 -14.32 -1.06 -10.38
CA ILE A 143 -15.63 -1.64 -10.69
C ILE A 143 -16.66 -0.55 -10.95
N HIS A 144 -16.78 0.42 -10.05
CA HIS A 144 -17.83 1.44 -10.12
C HIS A 144 -17.46 2.68 -10.92
N ASN A 145 -16.21 2.75 -11.41
CA ASN A 145 -15.68 3.93 -12.08
C ASN A 145 -15.80 5.21 -11.23
N ASP A 146 -15.84 5.04 -9.90
CA ASP A 146 -15.92 6.15 -8.96
C ASP A 146 -14.54 6.78 -8.87
N THR A 147 -14.42 7.97 -9.47
CA THR A 147 -13.19 8.77 -9.49
C THR A 147 -12.99 9.53 -8.19
N ALA A 148 -13.99 9.53 -7.29
CA ALA A 148 -13.84 10.18 -6.02
C ALA A 148 -12.80 9.40 -5.21
N PRO A 149 -11.68 10.03 -4.86
CA PRO A 149 -11.37 11.47 -4.98
C PRO A 149 -10.10 11.84 -5.74
N LEU A 150 -9.52 10.95 -6.52
CA LEU A 150 -8.24 11.26 -7.16
C LEU A 150 -8.49 12.18 -8.36
N LEU A 151 -9.06 13.36 -8.11
CA LEU A 151 -9.12 14.49 -9.01
C LEU A 151 -7.78 15.21 -8.88
N LEU A 152 -6.85 14.89 -9.77
CA LEU A 152 -5.61 15.64 -9.90
C LEU A 152 -5.91 17.07 -10.38
N PRO A 153 -5.06 18.06 -10.05
CA PRO A 153 -5.18 19.41 -10.56
C PRO A 153 -5.36 19.40 -12.08
N LEU A 154 -6.23 20.29 -12.59
CA LEU A 154 -6.57 20.43 -14.02
C LEU A 154 -5.37 20.48 -14.97
N ALA A 155 -4.18 20.84 -14.47
CA ALA A 155 -2.93 20.91 -15.20
C ALA A 155 -2.34 19.56 -15.64
N MET A 156 -2.79 18.42 -15.09
CA MET A 156 -2.29 17.07 -15.46
C MET A 156 -3.27 16.26 -16.33
N LYS A 157 -4.17 16.93 -17.06
CA LYS A 157 -5.22 16.34 -17.92
C LYS A 157 -4.72 15.61 -19.19
N GLU A 158 -3.50 15.06 -19.18
CA GLU A 158 -3.04 14.18 -20.24
C GLU A 158 -3.18 12.71 -19.82
N ASN A 159 -3.30 11.82 -20.81
CA ASN A 159 -3.74 10.41 -20.77
C ASN A 159 -3.12 9.44 -19.71
N ARG A 160 -2.30 9.91 -18.77
CA ARG A 160 -1.66 9.10 -17.70
C ARG A 160 -2.41 9.12 -16.36
N HIS A 161 -3.55 9.81 -16.24
CA HIS A 161 -4.32 9.94 -14.99
C HIS A 161 -4.79 8.59 -14.42
N GLU A 162 -5.43 7.76 -15.25
CA GLU A 162 -6.02 6.51 -14.77
C GLU A 162 -4.98 5.48 -14.34
N GLY A 163 -3.85 5.42 -15.05
CA GLY A 163 -2.71 4.57 -14.71
C GLY A 163 -2.11 4.96 -13.37
N TYR A 164 -1.87 6.26 -13.15
CA TYR A 164 -1.32 6.77 -11.89
C TYR A 164 -2.21 6.46 -10.68
N VAL A 165 -3.52 6.69 -10.80
CA VAL A 165 -4.48 6.37 -9.73
C VAL A 165 -4.47 4.87 -9.43
N SER A 166 -4.48 4.06 -10.49
CA SER A 166 -4.43 2.60 -10.37
C SER A 166 -3.16 2.14 -9.66
N ASP A 167 -2.01 2.73 -10.00
CA ASP A 167 -0.72 2.46 -9.40
C ASP A 167 -0.71 2.79 -7.90
N CYS A 168 -1.19 3.97 -7.51
CA CYS A 168 -1.32 4.37 -6.10
C CYS A 168 -2.16 3.37 -5.30
N ILE A 169 -3.34 2.99 -5.81
CA ILE A 169 -4.22 2.03 -5.14
C ILE A 169 -3.55 0.66 -5.01
N ILE A 170 -2.88 0.20 -6.06
CA ILE A 170 -2.20 -1.10 -6.07
C ILE A 170 -1.01 -1.09 -5.11
N GLN A 171 -0.18 -0.06 -5.16
CA GLN A 171 0.94 0.12 -4.24
C GLN A 171 0.46 0.10 -2.79
N ALA A 172 -0.64 0.80 -2.47
CA ALA A 172 -1.25 0.79 -1.14
C ALA A 172 -1.65 -0.63 -0.69
N LEU A 173 -2.36 -1.37 -1.55
CA LEU A 173 -2.79 -2.73 -1.25
C LEU A 173 -1.60 -3.66 -1.04
N LEU A 174 -0.58 -3.56 -1.89
CA LEU A 174 0.63 -4.35 -1.80
C LEU A 174 1.39 -4.05 -0.50
N THR A 175 1.61 -2.78 -0.16
CA THR A 175 2.31 -2.40 1.08
C THR A 175 1.51 -2.81 2.33
N LEU A 176 0.17 -2.79 2.27
CA LEU A 176 -0.73 -3.36 3.29
C LEU A 176 -0.81 -4.90 3.27
N ARG A 177 0.09 -5.53 2.49
CA ARG A 177 0.31 -6.97 2.37
C ARG A 177 -0.91 -7.74 1.85
N VAL A 178 -1.68 -7.12 0.95
CA VAL A 178 -2.59 -7.89 0.11
C VAL A 178 -1.76 -8.82 -0.78
N ASP A 179 -2.16 -10.08 -0.88
CA ASP A 179 -1.45 -11.10 -1.64
C ASP A 179 -1.38 -10.66 -3.12
N PRO A 180 -0.16 -10.46 -3.67
CA PRO A 180 -0.01 -9.94 -5.02
C PRO A 180 -0.65 -10.85 -6.07
N PHE A 181 -0.64 -12.17 -5.87
CA PHE A 181 -1.24 -13.11 -6.81
C PHE A 181 -2.76 -13.01 -6.81
N ASP A 182 -3.37 -12.86 -5.64
CA ASP A 182 -4.82 -12.67 -5.52
C ASP A 182 -5.26 -11.35 -6.16
N LEU A 183 -4.53 -10.25 -5.90
CA LEU A 183 -4.79 -8.93 -6.47
C LEU A 183 -4.70 -8.94 -8.00
N VAL A 184 -3.61 -9.46 -8.57
CA VAL A 184 -3.41 -9.57 -10.02
C VAL A 184 -4.47 -10.48 -10.65
N CYS A 185 -4.84 -11.59 -10.00
CA CYS A 185 -5.91 -12.45 -10.49
C CYS A 185 -7.27 -11.74 -10.50
N TRP A 186 -7.56 -10.92 -9.48
CA TRP A 186 -8.79 -10.14 -9.42
C TRP A 186 -8.83 -9.09 -10.55
N LEU A 187 -7.80 -8.26 -10.70
CA LEU A 187 -7.71 -7.27 -11.79
C LEU A 187 -7.93 -7.93 -13.15
N ALA A 188 -7.30 -9.08 -13.38
CA ALA A 188 -7.38 -9.77 -14.66
C ALA A 188 -8.77 -10.35 -14.97
N ARG A 189 -9.68 -10.43 -14.00
CA ARG A 189 -11.08 -10.84 -14.19
C ARG A 189 -12.02 -9.68 -14.54
N LEU A 190 -11.66 -8.44 -14.22
CA LEU A 190 -12.55 -7.28 -14.36
C LEU A 190 -12.82 -6.88 -15.82
N LYS A 191 -11.91 -7.20 -16.74
CA LYS A 191 -12.06 -6.98 -18.20
C LYS A 191 -12.50 -5.55 -18.57
N ASN A 192 -11.91 -4.55 -17.93
CA ASN A 192 -12.13 -3.14 -18.24
C ASN A 192 -10.79 -2.42 -18.46
N SER A 193 -10.82 -1.26 -19.11
CA SER A 193 -9.62 -0.50 -19.49
C SER A 193 -8.69 -0.23 -18.31
N LYS A 194 -9.23 0.27 -17.18
CA LYS A 194 -8.43 0.59 -15.98
C LYS A 194 -7.67 -0.61 -15.43
N ALA A 195 -8.36 -1.75 -15.28
CA ALA A 195 -7.73 -2.97 -14.80
C ALA A 195 -6.68 -3.50 -15.78
N CYS A 196 -6.89 -3.30 -17.08
CA CYS A 196 -5.96 -3.71 -18.11
C CYS A 196 -4.71 -2.83 -18.16
N ILE A 197 -4.85 -1.51 -18.06
CA ILE A 197 -3.73 -0.56 -17.92
C ILE A 197 -2.92 -0.92 -16.68
N ALA A 198 -3.58 -1.09 -15.52
CA ALA A 198 -2.91 -1.45 -14.29
C ALA A 198 -2.12 -2.78 -14.36
N LEU A 199 -2.64 -3.78 -15.07
CA LEU A 199 -1.92 -5.04 -15.31
C LEU A 199 -0.73 -4.86 -16.24
N LEU A 200 -0.85 -3.99 -17.25
CA LEU A 200 0.23 -3.65 -18.15
C LEU A 200 1.36 -2.98 -17.37
N ASP A 201 1.04 -1.95 -16.60
CA ASP A 201 1.98 -1.19 -15.74
C ASP A 201 2.70 -2.12 -14.76
N LEU A 202 1.97 -3.02 -14.08
CA LEU A 202 2.54 -4.03 -13.19
C LEU A 202 3.46 -5.05 -13.88
N SER A 203 3.33 -5.21 -15.20
CA SER A 203 4.12 -6.17 -15.97
C SER A 203 5.40 -5.56 -16.56
N ILE A 204 5.45 -4.24 -16.70
CA ILE A 204 6.59 -3.50 -17.28
C ILE A 204 7.41 -2.72 -16.26
N THR A 205 6.78 -2.34 -15.15
CA THR A 205 7.43 -1.51 -14.14
C THR A 205 8.41 -2.37 -13.36
N ALA A 206 9.69 -1.98 -13.39
CA ALA A 206 10.75 -2.69 -12.67
C ALA A 206 10.54 -2.62 -11.14
N TYR A 207 9.92 -1.54 -10.67
CA TYR A 207 9.66 -1.23 -9.26
C TYR A 207 8.20 -0.85 -9.05
N PRO A 208 7.25 -1.82 -9.06
CA PRO A 208 5.82 -1.57 -8.88
C PRO A 208 5.47 -1.08 -7.46
N ILE A 209 6.47 -0.96 -6.60
CA ILE A 209 6.39 -0.42 -5.27
C ILE A 209 7.57 0.53 -5.15
N GLU A 210 7.28 1.83 -5.05
CA GLU A 210 8.34 2.79 -4.78
C GLU A 210 8.98 2.52 -3.43
N ASN A 211 10.29 2.72 -3.38
CA ASN A 211 11.05 2.71 -2.15
C ASN A 211 10.58 3.85 -1.23
N PRO A 212 10.16 3.57 0.01
CA PRO A 212 9.75 4.63 0.92
C PRO A 212 10.93 5.55 1.23
N SER A 213 10.70 6.87 1.16
CA SER A 213 11.71 7.88 1.53
C SER A 213 12.11 7.78 3.00
N TYR A 214 11.21 7.26 3.83
CA TYR A 214 11.42 7.03 5.25
C TYR A 214 11.05 5.59 5.57
N TYR A 215 12.03 4.67 5.45
CA TYR A 215 11.84 3.25 5.70
C TYR A 215 11.38 2.95 7.14
N VAL A 216 11.74 3.81 8.09
CA VAL A 216 11.36 3.67 9.50
C VAL A 216 11.20 5.05 10.13
N LEU A 217 10.10 5.28 10.85
CA LEU A 217 9.92 6.49 11.66
C LEU A 217 10.50 6.33 13.08
N ASP A 218 10.63 5.09 13.55
CA ASP A 218 11.03 4.76 14.93
C ASP A 218 12.54 4.45 15.09
N ASP A 219 13.09 3.51 14.30
CA ASP A 219 14.47 3.02 14.47
C ASP A 219 15.18 2.78 13.13
N LYS A 220 16.30 3.48 12.90
CA LYS A 220 17.13 3.31 11.70
C LYS A 220 17.70 1.89 11.58
N ALA A 221 17.87 1.15 12.67
CA ALA A 221 18.36 -0.23 12.64
C ALA A 221 17.40 -1.18 11.90
N ASP A 222 16.10 -0.86 11.84
CA ASP A 222 15.09 -1.67 11.13
C ASP A 222 15.09 -1.41 9.60
N GLU A 223 15.80 -0.39 9.11
CA GLU A 223 15.79 0.02 7.71
C GLU A 223 16.19 -1.13 6.76
N VAL A 224 17.23 -1.89 7.11
CA VAL A 224 17.71 -3.01 6.29
C VAL A 224 16.64 -4.10 6.17
N VAL A 225 15.90 -4.37 7.25
CA VAL A 225 14.84 -5.38 7.25
C VAL A 225 13.67 -4.91 6.41
N GLN A 226 13.30 -3.62 6.50
CA GLN A 226 12.23 -3.03 5.71
C GLN A 226 12.56 -2.99 4.22
N ARG A 227 13.79 -2.60 3.85
CA ARG A 227 14.27 -2.67 2.45
C ARG A 227 14.13 -4.07 1.87
N ARG A 228 14.58 -5.09 2.60
CA ARG A 228 14.43 -6.49 2.18
C ARG A 228 12.98 -6.91 2.01
N ALA A 229 12.07 -6.43 2.87
CA ALA A 229 10.65 -6.71 2.75
C ALA A 229 10.02 -6.04 1.52
N VAL A 230 10.39 -4.79 1.20
CA VAL A 230 10.02 -4.12 -0.05
C VAL A 230 10.48 -4.94 -1.25
N ASP A 231 11.77 -5.31 -1.28
CA ASP A 231 12.35 -6.10 -2.37
C ASP A 231 11.65 -7.44 -2.54
N ALA A 232 11.36 -8.13 -1.43
CA ALA A 232 10.63 -9.38 -1.43
C ALA A 232 9.22 -9.22 -2.00
N LEU A 233 8.52 -8.14 -1.63
CA LEU A 233 7.18 -7.85 -2.12
C LEU A 233 7.18 -7.48 -3.61
N ILE A 234 8.18 -6.73 -4.08
CA ILE A 234 8.41 -6.46 -5.51
C ILE A 234 8.60 -7.78 -6.27
N ARG A 235 9.46 -8.67 -5.80
CA ARG A 235 9.69 -9.99 -6.43
C ARG A 235 8.42 -10.84 -6.46
N LEU A 236 7.64 -10.85 -5.37
CA LEU A 236 6.36 -11.57 -5.31
C LEU A 236 5.33 -10.98 -6.28
N THR A 237 5.31 -9.65 -6.44
CA THR A 237 4.42 -8.96 -7.38
C THR A 237 4.79 -9.29 -8.82
N ARG A 238 6.08 -9.29 -9.16
CA ARG A 238 6.56 -9.70 -10.50
C ARG A 238 6.27 -11.16 -10.81
N ASP A 239 6.45 -12.07 -9.84
CA ASP A 239 6.04 -13.48 -9.99
C ASP A 239 4.55 -13.60 -10.27
N ALA A 240 3.72 -12.85 -9.52
CA ALA A 240 2.28 -12.84 -9.70
C ALA A 240 1.88 -12.34 -11.10
N SER A 241 2.39 -11.19 -11.52
CA SER A 241 2.18 -10.63 -12.85
C SER A 241 2.63 -11.62 -13.94
N GLY A 242 3.85 -12.16 -13.86
CA GLY A 242 4.38 -13.11 -14.86
C GLY A 242 3.67 -14.48 -14.90
N ARG A 243 2.93 -14.84 -13.84
CA ARG A 243 2.07 -16.02 -13.80
C ARG A 243 0.69 -15.77 -14.41
N VAL A 244 0.18 -14.55 -14.33
CA VAL A 244 -1.15 -14.17 -14.86
C VAL A 244 -1.07 -13.65 -16.30
N ALA A 245 -0.06 -12.85 -16.62
CA ALA A 245 0.25 -12.30 -17.94
C ALA A 245 0.98 -13.34 -18.82
N SER A 246 0.24 -14.37 -19.24
CA SER A 246 0.69 -15.29 -20.30
C SER A 246 0.59 -14.66 -21.69
N ASP A 247 1.42 -15.07 -22.65
CA ASP A 247 1.37 -14.60 -24.04
C ASP A 247 -0.05 -14.71 -24.63
N LYS A 248 -0.75 -15.82 -24.34
CA LYS A 248 -2.13 -16.03 -24.77
C LYS A 248 -3.12 -15.02 -24.18
N ARG A 249 -2.89 -14.56 -22.94
CA ARG A 249 -3.77 -13.61 -22.27
C ARG A 249 -3.50 -12.18 -22.73
N LEU A 250 -2.23 -11.84 -22.93
CA LEU A 250 -1.82 -10.57 -23.52
C LEU A 250 -2.34 -10.43 -24.95
N LEU A 251 -2.23 -11.49 -25.77
CA LEU A 251 -2.81 -11.51 -27.11
C LEU A 251 -4.33 -11.31 -27.09
N ARG A 252 -5.06 -11.98 -26.17
CA ARG A 252 -6.50 -11.76 -26.01
C ARG A 252 -6.85 -10.35 -25.55
N LEU A 253 -6.00 -9.77 -24.71
CA LEU A 253 -6.16 -8.40 -24.25
C LEU A 253 -5.93 -7.42 -25.40
N TRP A 254 -4.87 -7.63 -26.19
CA TRP A 254 -4.56 -6.86 -27.38
C TRP A 254 -5.70 -6.92 -28.41
N LEU A 255 -6.20 -8.13 -28.74
CA LEU A 255 -7.33 -8.30 -29.67
C LEU A 255 -8.60 -7.59 -29.21
N TRP A 256 -8.90 -7.62 -27.91
CA TRP A 256 -10.01 -6.85 -27.36
C TRP A 256 -9.74 -5.34 -27.47
N ALA A 257 -8.55 -4.89 -27.06
CA ALA A 257 -8.17 -3.48 -27.06
C ALA A 257 -8.15 -2.90 -28.48
N GLU A 258 -7.73 -3.66 -29.50
CA GLU A 258 -7.75 -3.25 -30.90
C GLU A 258 -9.15 -2.80 -31.32
N SER A 259 -10.18 -3.53 -30.87
CA SER A 259 -11.58 -3.21 -31.16
C SER A 259 -12.21 -2.15 -30.24
N ALA A 260 -11.82 -2.11 -28.96
CA ALA A 260 -12.53 -1.35 -27.92
C ALA A 260 -11.77 -0.12 -27.40
N ASN A 261 -10.45 -0.11 -27.49
CA ASN A 261 -9.56 0.95 -27.02
C ASN A 261 -8.24 0.93 -27.83
N PRO A 262 -8.23 1.47 -29.07
CA PRO A 262 -7.07 1.43 -29.95
C PRO A 262 -5.78 2.06 -29.37
N PRO A 263 -5.83 3.12 -28.54
CA PRO A 263 -4.66 3.59 -27.79
C PRO A 263 -4.02 2.50 -26.92
N LEU A 264 -4.83 1.77 -26.13
CA LEU A 264 -4.34 0.68 -25.28
C LEU A 264 -3.77 -0.48 -26.09
N ALA A 265 -4.31 -0.76 -27.28
CA ALA A 265 -3.76 -1.81 -28.16
C ALA A 265 -2.32 -1.49 -28.59
N ARG A 266 -2.04 -0.22 -28.93
CA ARG A 266 -0.69 0.24 -29.27
C ARG A 266 0.26 0.14 -28.08
N GLU A 267 -0.18 0.54 -26.89
CA GLU A 267 0.64 0.39 -25.68
C GLU A 267 0.98 -1.08 -25.41
N ILE A 268 0.01 -1.99 -25.56
CA ILE A 268 0.25 -3.44 -25.37
C ILE A 268 1.26 -3.97 -26.40
N GLU A 269 1.17 -3.53 -27.66
CA GLU A 269 2.10 -3.94 -28.73
C GLU A 269 3.53 -3.45 -28.46
N GLU A 270 3.69 -2.18 -28.07
CA GLU A 270 4.98 -1.60 -27.66
C GLU A 270 5.58 -2.38 -26.49
N VAL A 271 4.75 -2.69 -25.48
CA VAL A 271 5.15 -3.40 -24.27
C VAL A 271 5.47 -4.88 -24.53
N GLN A 272 4.79 -5.53 -25.47
CA GLN A 272 5.01 -6.96 -25.77
C GLN A 272 6.46 -7.26 -26.15
N SER A 273 7.13 -6.32 -26.84
CA SER A 273 8.56 -6.41 -27.15
C SER A 273 9.47 -6.44 -25.91
N SER A 274 9.03 -5.82 -24.81
CA SER A 274 9.77 -5.70 -23.54
C SER A 274 9.43 -6.81 -22.53
N LEU A 275 8.29 -7.48 -22.70
CA LEU A 275 7.77 -8.46 -21.74
C LEU A 275 8.54 -9.78 -21.71
N SER A 276 9.19 -10.18 -22.81
CA SER A 276 9.98 -11.41 -22.88
C SER A 276 11.19 -11.39 -21.95
N ASP A 277 11.79 -10.22 -21.75
CA ASP A 277 13.02 -10.06 -20.95
C ASP A 277 12.72 -9.84 -19.46
N GLN A 278 11.51 -9.43 -19.11
CA GLN A 278 11.16 -9.03 -17.74
C GLN A 278 10.42 -10.10 -16.91
N ARG A 279 10.05 -11.24 -17.51
CA ARG A 279 9.37 -12.36 -16.83
C ARG A 279 10.28 -13.07 -15.83
N GLN A 280 10.29 -12.57 -14.59
CA GLN A 280 10.87 -13.29 -13.46
C GLN A 280 9.81 -14.19 -12.82
N ARG A 281 9.87 -15.49 -13.11
CA ARG A 281 9.11 -16.50 -12.37
C ARG A 281 9.94 -17.03 -11.22
N LEU A 282 9.41 -16.92 -10.01
CA LEU A 282 10.03 -17.49 -8.84
C LEU A 282 9.68 -18.97 -8.73
N THR A 283 10.66 -19.77 -8.35
CA THR A 283 10.47 -21.13 -7.87
C THR A 283 9.65 -21.13 -6.57
N ARG A 284 9.20 -22.32 -6.16
CA ARG A 284 8.48 -22.48 -4.89
C ARG A 284 9.34 -22.03 -3.70
N SER A 285 10.63 -22.38 -3.69
CA SER A 285 11.54 -22.05 -2.60
C SER A 285 11.80 -20.54 -2.51
N GLU A 286 11.98 -19.87 -3.65
CA GLU A 286 12.16 -18.41 -3.69
C GLU A 286 10.90 -17.66 -3.23
N ARG A 287 9.70 -18.15 -3.58
CA ARG A 287 8.45 -17.59 -3.03
C ARG A 287 8.36 -17.74 -1.53
N ILE A 288 8.77 -18.89 -0.98
CA ILE A 288 8.78 -19.11 0.47
C ILE A 288 9.78 -18.16 1.13
N GLN A 289 10.98 -18.02 0.55
CA GLN A 289 12.02 -17.12 1.06
C GLN A 289 11.56 -15.65 1.06
N ALA A 290 10.95 -15.18 -0.03
CA ALA A 290 10.40 -13.83 -0.09
C ALA A 290 9.29 -13.60 0.97
N ARG A 291 8.44 -14.59 1.23
CA ARG A 291 7.43 -14.52 2.30
C ARG A 291 8.07 -14.46 3.70
N ILE A 292 9.20 -15.14 3.91
CA ILE A 292 9.95 -15.09 5.17
C ILE A 292 10.57 -13.70 5.37
N GLU A 293 11.14 -13.10 4.33
CA GLU A 293 11.70 -11.74 4.39
C GLU A 293 10.64 -10.70 4.72
N LEU A 294 9.47 -10.80 4.08
CA LEU A 294 8.32 -9.96 4.42
C LEU A 294 7.85 -10.17 5.87
N CYS A 295 7.85 -11.42 6.35
CA CYS A 295 7.52 -11.76 7.73
C CYS A 295 8.50 -11.13 8.74
N ALA A 296 9.79 -11.07 8.41
CA ALA A 296 10.82 -10.53 9.30
C ALA A 296 10.61 -9.03 9.60
N ALA A 297 10.12 -8.27 8.62
CA ALA A 297 9.85 -6.84 8.80
C ALA A 297 8.68 -6.55 9.75
N VAL A 298 7.72 -7.48 9.86
CA VAL A 298 6.46 -7.24 10.60
C VAL A 298 6.46 -7.81 12.01
N ARG A 299 7.44 -8.64 12.36
CA ARG A 299 7.58 -9.21 13.71
C ARG A 299 8.36 -8.27 14.63
N LYS A 300 7.91 -8.11 15.88
CA LYS A 300 8.66 -7.35 16.90
C LYS A 300 9.93 -8.14 17.30
N PRO A 301 11.08 -7.48 17.53
CA PRO A 301 12.33 -8.14 17.94
C PRO A 301 12.21 -9.04 19.18
N GLU A 302 11.32 -8.69 20.12
CA GLU A 302 11.07 -9.48 21.33
C GLU A 302 10.48 -10.88 21.04
N GLU A 303 9.70 -11.04 19.96
CA GLU A 303 9.16 -12.34 19.56
C GLU A 303 10.21 -13.22 18.85
N MET A 304 11.19 -12.60 18.20
CA MET A 304 12.34 -13.33 17.64
C MET A 304 13.25 -13.85 18.75
N HIS A 305 13.49 -13.06 19.81
CA HIS A 305 14.27 -13.48 20.98
C HIS A 305 13.57 -14.60 21.78
N LYS A 306 12.25 -14.48 22.03
CA LYS A 306 11.48 -15.53 22.73
C LYS A 306 11.47 -16.85 21.95
N ASN A 307 11.36 -16.80 20.61
CA ASN A 307 11.40 -17.99 19.77
C ASN A 307 12.81 -18.60 19.62
N ALA A 308 13.87 -17.80 19.65
CA ALA A 308 15.25 -18.28 19.67
C ALA A 308 15.57 -19.00 20.99
N ILE A 309 15.19 -18.41 22.13
CA ILE A 309 15.36 -19.01 23.47
C ILE A 309 14.58 -20.33 23.59
N ASN A 310 13.36 -20.40 23.04
CA ASN A 310 12.57 -21.64 23.06
C ASN A 310 13.12 -22.73 22.12
N ARG A 311 13.82 -22.37 21.04
CA ARG A 311 14.48 -23.34 20.15
C ARG A 311 15.77 -23.92 20.74
N ILE A 312 16.48 -23.16 21.58
CA ILE A 312 17.66 -23.66 22.31
C ILE A 312 17.23 -24.66 23.40
N LYS A 313 16.15 -24.35 24.14
CA LYS A 313 15.63 -25.23 25.21
C LYS A 313 15.03 -26.56 24.74
N ILE A 314 14.79 -26.74 23.43
CA ILE A 314 14.27 -27.99 22.85
C ILE A 314 15.40 -28.89 22.32
N LYS A 315 16.63 -28.38 22.16
CA LYS A 315 17.78 -29.20 21.76
C LYS A 315 18.55 -29.81 22.93
N ASP A 316 18.29 -29.36 24.16
CA ASP A 316 18.91 -29.87 25.39
C ASP A 316 17.98 -30.80 26.21
N ARG A 317 17.07 -31.51 25.55
CA ARG A 317 16.26 -32.61 26.11
C ARG A 317 16.15 -33.76 25.13
#